data_AF-A0A293MEL1-F1
#
_entry.id   AF-A0A293MEL1-F1
#
_cell.length_a   1.000
_cell.length_b   1.000
_cell.length_c   1.000
_cell.angle_alpha   90.00
_cell.angle_beta   90.00
_cell.angle_gamma   90.00
#
_symmetry.space_group_name_H-M   'P 1'
#
loop_
_entity.id
_entity.type
_entity.pdbx_description
1 polymer ?
#
loop_
_entity_poly.entity_id
_entity_poly.type
_entity_poly.pdbx_seq_one_letter_code
_entity_poly.pdbx_strand_id
1 'polypeptide(L)'
;MQVQINPSKTSDYVIRTQPTQECLSTVETVAYALSVLEDNPELQTVLTRPLNALCQFQLQHGAVTHHSKEYLIQNGMYKKPLPRRIVHRLARNEDLKDALK
;
A
#
# COMPACT_ATOMS: atom_id res chain seq x y z
N MET A 1 -11.03 21.16 -4.17
CA MET A 1 -9.60 20.94 -3.88
C MET A 1 -9.38 19.46 -3.65
N GLN A 2 -8.37 18.87 -4.28
CA GLN A 2 -7.94 17.51 -4.01
C GLN A 2 -6.55 17.59 -3.38
N VAL A 3 -6.38 16.98 -2.21
CA VAL A 3 -5.08 16.87 -1.54
C VAL A 3 -4.55 15.47 -1.85
N GLN A 4 -3.32 15.40 -2.34
CA GLN A 4 -2.64 14.15 -2.66
C GLN A 4 -1.37 14.03 -1.84
N ILE A 5 -1.23 12.88 -1.17
CA ILE A 5 -0.02 12.50 -0.44
C ILE A 5 0.74 11.53 -1.36
N ASN A 6 2.01 11.83 -1.62
CA ASN A 6 2.90 10.97 -2.40
C ASN A 6 3.94 10.37 -1.44
N PRO A 7 3.68 9.19 -0.88
CA PRO A 7 4.61 8.56 0.05
C PRO A 7 5.88 8.09 -0.68
N SER A 8 7.03 8.24 -0.02
CA SER A 8 8.32 7.74 -0.53
C SER A 8 8.52 6.23 -0.33
N LYS A 9 7.62 5.58 0.42
CA LYS A 9 7.64 4.16 0.73
C LYS A 9 6.26 3.53 0.64
N THR A 10 6.22 2.23 0.45
CA THR A 10 5.00 1.43 0.60
C THR A 10 4.51 1.42 2.04
N SER A 11 3.21 1.21 2.21
CA SER A 11 2.61 0.99 3.53
C SER A 11 3.27 -0.17 4.30
N ASP A 12 3.56 0.06 5.59
CA ASP A 12 4.04 -0.97 6.52
C ASP A 12 2.90 -1.95 6.91
N TYR A 13 1.65 -1.66 6.53
CA TYR A 13 0.50 -2.53 6.76
C TYR A 13 0.47 -3.70 5.76
N VAL A 14 1.20 -4.77 6.09
CA VAL A 14 1.46 -5.89 5.17
C VAL A 14 0.69 -7.18 5.46
N ILE A 15 -0.06 -7.22 6.57
CA ILE A 15 -0.76 -8.42 7.07
C ILE A 15 -2.14 -8.67 6.43
N ARG A 16 -2.61 -7.72 5.60
CA ARG A 16 -3.79 -7.84 4.73
C ARG A 16 -3.43 -7.29 3.37
N THR A 17 -4.34 -7.39 2.39
CA THR A 17 -4.13 -6.84 1.05
C THR A 17 -3.60 -5.42 1.13
N GLN A 18 -2.33 -5.24 0.74
CA GLN A 18 -1.68 -3.95 0.75
C GLN A 18 -2.42 -2.98 -0.19
N PRO A 19 -2.48 -1.70 0.17
CA PRO A 19 -2.85 -0.67 -0.79
C PRO A 19 -1.82 -0.65 -1.94
N THR A 20 -2.12 0.10 -3.01
CA THR A 20 -1.18 0.24 -4.13
C THR A 20 0.17 0.76 -3.63
N GLN A 21 1.26 0.52 -4.37
CA GLN A 21 2.62 0.87 -3.93
C GLN A 21 2.78 2.36 -3.56
N GLU A 22 1.92 3.22 -4.10
CA GLU A 22 1.90 4.68 -3.89
C GLU A 22 0.92 5.12 -2.80
N CYS A 23 0.37 4.19 -2.02
CA CYS A 23 -0.64 4.46 -1.03
C CYS A 23 -0.19 4.00 0.36
N LEU A 24 -0.57 4.79 1.35
CA LEU A 24 -0.42 4.48 2.77
C LEU A 24 -1.69 3.82 3.31
N SER A 25 -1.58 3.10 4.43
CA SER A 25 -2.77 2.72 5.19
C SER A 25 -3.47 3.98 5.75
N THR A 26 -4.75 3.85 6.15
CA THR A 26 -5.47 4.97 6.78
C THR A 26 -4.71 5.53 7.98
N VAL A 27 -4.10 4.67 8.80
CA VAL A 27 -3.34 5.07 9.98
C VAL A 27 -2.09 5.86 9.60
N GLU A 28 -1.29 5.34 8.66
CA GLU A 28 -0.08 6.03 8.20
C GLU A 28 -0.41 7.36 7.49
N THR A 29 -1.53 7.41 6.77
CA THR A 29 -2.02 8.64 6.13
C THR A 29 -2.35 9.71 7.16
N VAL A 30 -3.07 9.35 8.22
CA VAL A 30 -3.39 10.26 9.33
C VAL A 30 -2.11 10.68 10.07
N ALA A 31 -1.22 9.74 10.36
CA ALA A 31 0.06 10.03 11.01
C ALA A 31 0.92 11.01 10.21
N TYR A 32 0.98 10.83 8.89
CA TYR A 32 1.66 11.76 7.98
C TYR A 32 0.98 13.14 7.98
N ALA A 33 -0.34 13.19 7.80
CA ALA A 33 -1.08 14.45 7.78
C ALA A 33 -0.88 15.25 9.08
N LEU A 34 -0.94 14.60 10.24
CA LEU A 34 -0.70 15.25 11.53
C LEU A 34 0.74 15.75 11.66
N SER A 35 1.73 14.96 11.22
CA SER A 35 3.13 15.40 11.27
C SER A 35 3.39 16.68 10.48
N VAL A 36 2.69 16.87 9.35
CA VAL A 36 2.78 18.08 8.52
C VAL A 36 1.99 19.24 9.13
N LEU A 37 0.77 18.99 9.62
CA LEU A 37 -0.10 20.04 10.17
C LEU A 37 0.44 20.62 11.49
N GLU A 38 1.11 19.80 12.29
CA GLU A 38 1.65 20.19 13.61
C GLU A 38 3.15 20.56 13.56
N ASP A 39 3.76 20.58 12.36
CA ASP A 39 5.21 20.76 12.16
C ASP A 39 6.06 19.85 13.09
N ASN A 40 5.61 18.61 13.26
CA ASN A 40 6.22 17.64 14.16
C ASN A 40 6.41 16.29 13.46
N PRO A 41 7.59 16.05 12.83
CA PRO A 41 7.91 14.80 12.16
C PRO A 41 7.84 13.56 13.05
N GLU A 42 8.05 13.70 14.36
CA GLU A 42 8.02 12.56 15.29
C GLU A 42 6.63 11.93 15.40
N LEU A 43 5.56 12.72 15.17
CA LEU A 43 4.18 12.22 15.18
C LEU A 43 3.99 11.07 14.20
N GLN A 44 4.65 11.12 13.03
CA GLN A 44 4.53 10.03 12.08
C GLN A 44 5.04 8.72 12.68
N THR A 45 6.21 8.73 13.31
CA THR A 45 6.83 7.54 13.91
C THR A 45 6.09 7.07 15.16
N VAL A 46 5.69 8.00 16.04
CA VAL A 46 4.99 7.70 17.29
C VAL A 46 3.64 7.04 17.00
N LEU A 47 2.90 7.57 16.02
CA LEU A 47 1.57 7.07 15.67
C LEU A 47 1.58 5.78 14.84
N THR A 48 2.64 5.53 14.05
CA THR A 48 2.76 4.26 13.28
C THR A 48 3.40 3.12 14.08
N ARG A 49 4.09 3.41 15.19
CA ARG A 49 4.75 2.38 16.01
C ARG A 49 3.81 1.22 16.44
N PRO A 50 2.57 1.45 16.89
CA PRO A 50 1.65 0.36 17.23
C PRO A 50 1.25 -0.48 16.02
N LEU A 51 1.05 0.14 14.85
CA LEU A 51 0.75 -0.57 13.59
C LEU A 51 1.90 -1.52 13.23
N ASN A 52 3.13 -1.04 13.35
CA ASN A 52 4.33 -1.81 13.03
C ASN A 52 4.51 -2.98 14.00
N ALA A 53 4.33 -2.74 15.30
CA ALA A 53 4.38 -3.81 16.31
C ALA A 53 3.30 -4.87 16.08
N LEU A 54 2.08 -4.47 15.72
CA LEU A 54 0.98 -5.37 15.41
C LEU A 54 1.30 -6.21 14.17
N CYS A 55 1.80 -5.60 13.10
CA CYS A 55 2.17 -6.32 11.88
C CYS A 55 3.29 -7.33 12.18
N GLN A 56 4.33 -6.91 12.90
CA GLN A 56 5.43 -7.79 13.32
C GLN A 56 4.94 -8.96 14.16
N PHE A 57 4.08 -8.72 15.15
CA PHE A 57 3.53 -9.77 15.99
C PHE A 57 2.75 -10.80 15.16
N GLN A 58 1.91 -10.35 14.23
CA GLN A 58 1.16 -11.28 13.38
C GLN A 58 2.08 -12.09 12.46
N LEU A 59 3.09 -11.48 11.85
CA LEU A 59 4.07 -12.19 11.01
C LEU A 59 4.84 -13.24 11.81
N GLN A 60 5.21 -12.93 13.06
CA GLN A 60 5.84 -13.89 13.98
C GLN A 60 4.93 -15.08 14.33
N HIS A 61 3.60 -14.90 14.26
CA HIS A 61 2.60 -15.92 14.57
C HIS A 61 1.95 -16.53 13.32
N GLY A 62 2.64 -16.48 12.17
CA GLY A 62 2.25 -17.21 10.96
C GLY A 62 1.38 -16.44 9.97
N ALA A 63 1.16 -15.14 10.19
CA ALA A 63 0.64 -14.31 9.11
C ALA A 63 1.67 -14.20 7.97
N VAL A 64 1.18 -13.99 6.76
CA VAL A 64 2.01 -13.85 5.56
C VAL A 64 1.96 -12.43 5.05
N THR A 65 3.05 -11.99 4.43
CA THR A 65 3.10 -10.71 3.71
C THR A 65 2.18 -10.78 2.50
N HIS A 66 1.22 -9.87 2.44
CA HIS A 66 0.36 -9.69 1.28
C HIS A 66 0.88 -8.53 0.43
N HIS A 67 0.82 -8.66 -0.89
CA HIS A 67 1.18 -7.60 -1.83
C HIS A 67 -0.05 -7.01 -2.52
N SER A 68 0.10 -5.81 -3.10
CA SER A 68 -0.97 -5.21 -3.90
C SER A 68 -1.28 -6.08 -5.13
N LYS A 69 -2.50 -5.98 -5.64
CA LYS A 69 -2.91 -6.71 -6.83
C LYS A 69 -2.07 -6.31 -8.06
N GLU A 70 -1.66 -5.04 -8.16
CA GLU A 70 -0.79 -4.56 -9.24
C GLU A 70 0.56 -5.26 -9.19
N TYR A 71 1.17 -5.31 -8.00
CA TYR A 71 2.46 -5.96 -7.79
C TYR A 71 2.41 -7.44 -8.19
N LEU A 72 1.35 -8.15 -7.77
CA LEU A 72 1.18 -9.56 -8.13
C LEU A 72 1.05 -9.76 -9.65
N ILE A 73 0.36 -8.86 -10.34
CA ILE A 73 0.16 -8.94 -11.80
C ILE A 73 1.47 -8.64 -12.55
N GLN A 74 2.14 -7.55 -12.19
CA GLN A 74 3.39 -7.12 -12.83
C GLN A 74 4.52 -8.14 -12.66
N ASN A 75 4.54 -8.88 -11.55
CA ASN A 75 5.55 -9.90 -11.27
C ASN A 75 5.11 -11.32 -11.68
N GLY A 76 3.97 -11.49 -12.39
CA GLY A 76 3.50 -12.81 -12.83
C GLY A 76 3.06 -13.75 -11.71
N MET A 77 2.84 -13.24 -10.49
CA MET A 77 2.43 -14.03 -9.32
C MET A 77 0.90 -14.10 -9.14
N TYR A 78 0.13 -13.40 -9.98
CA TYR A 78 -1.32 -13.39 -9.91
C TYR A 78 -1.95 -14.64 -10.55
N LYS A 79 -2.57 -15.51 -9.73
CA LYS A 79 -3.06 -16.83 -10.14
C LYS A 79 -4.48 -16.86 -10.75
N LYS A 80 -5.24 -15.76 -10.67
CA LYS A 80 -6.64 -15.71 -11.15
C LYS A 80 -6.71 -15.16 -12.57
N PRO A 81 -7.73 -15.55 -13.36
CA PRO A 81 -7.95 -14.97 -14.69
C PRO A 81 -8.04 -13.45 -14.63
N LEU A 82 -7.34 -12.77 -15.54
CA LEU A 82 -7.39 -11.33 -15.65
C LEU A 82 -8.55 -10.88 -16.55
N PRO A 83 -9.29 -9.83 -16.18
CA PRO A 83 -10.23 -9.18 -17.08
C PRO A 83 -9.57 -8.77 -18.39
N ARG A 84 -10.27 -8.92 -19.53
CA ARG A 84 -9.75 -8.57 -20.87
C ARG A 84 -9.16 -7.15 -20.94
N ARG A 85 -9.77 -6.18 -20.24
CA ARG A 85 -9.27 -4.80 -20.14
C ARG A 85 -7.84 -4.75 -19.60
N ILE A 86 -7.53 -5.52 -18.55
CA ILE A 86 -6.20 -5.54 -17.92
C ILE A 86 -5.19 -6.23 -18.83
N VAL A 87 -5.59 -7.33 -19.48
CA VAL A 87 -4.73 -8.03 -20.47
C VAL A 87 -4.35 -7.11 -21.63
N HIS A 88 -5.29 -6.32 -22.15
CA HIS A 88 -5.01 -5.39 -23.24
C HIS A 88 -4.06 -4.26 -22.81
N ARG A 89 -4.22 -3.74 -21.59
CA ARG A 89 -3.32 -2.70 -21.04
C ARG A 89 -1.91 -3.24 -20.79
N LEU A 90 -1.79 -4.47 -20.27
CA LEU A 90 -0.52 -5.18 -20.13
C LEU A 90 0.20 -5.32 -21.47
N ALA A 91 -0.53 -5.73 -22.53
CA ALA A 91 0.04 -5.87 -23.87
C ALA A 91 0.55 -4.53 -24.46
N ARG A 92 0.01 -3.40 -23.98
CA ARG A 92 0.43 -2.04 -24.37
C ARG A 92 1.46 -1.42 -23.40
N ASN A 93 1.93 -2.17 -22.40
CA ASN A 93 2.80 -1.67 -21.33
C ASN A 93 2.23 -0.44 -20.59
N GLU A 94 0.90 -0.38 -20.42
CA GLU A 94 0.24 0.73 -19.71
C GLU A 94 0.18 0.50 -18.20
N ASP A 95 0.26 1.60 -17.43
CA ASP A 95 0.19 1.56 -15.97
C ASP A 95 -1.19 1.07 -15.48
N LEU A 96 -1.19 0.03 -14.64
CA LEU A 96 -2.41 -0.70 -14.26
C LEU A 96 -3.21 -0.05 -13.13
N LYS A 97 -2.66 0.97 -12.46
CA LYS A 97 -3.24 1.62 -11.26
C LYS A 97 -4.72 1.94 -11.41
N ASP A 98 -5.12 2.60 -12.50
CA ASP A 98 -6.52 3.01 -12.71
C ASP A 98 -7.43 1.88 -13.23
N ALA A 99 -6.88 0.80 -13.77
CA ALA A 99 -7.69 -0.35 -14.20
C ALA A 99 -8.00 -1.34 -13.06
N LEU A 100 -7.34 -1.14 -11.91
CA LEU A 100 -7.45 -2.00 -10.73
C LEU A 100 -8.21 -1.35 -9.56
N LYS A 101 -8.58 -0.06 -9.69
CA LYS A 101 -9.61 0.61 -8.88
C LYS A 101 -11.01 0.06 -9.19
#